data_AF-A0A5C9EH78-F1
#
_entry.id   AF-A0A5C9EH78-F1
#
_cell.length_a   1.000
_cell.length_b   1.000
_cell.length_c   1.000
_cell.angle_alpha   90.00
_cell.angle_beta   90.00
_cell.angle_gamma   90.00
#
_symmetry.space_group_name_H-M   'P 1'
#
loop_
_entity.id
_entity.type
_entity.pdbx_description
1 polymer ?
#
loop_
_entity_poly.entity_id
_entity_poly.type
_entity_poly.pdbx_seq_one_letter_code
_entity_poly.pdbx_strand_id
1 'polypeptide(L)'
;MIDIKDTSFFICLIVLLICLPLHFLSVSHSKLTILFGEQKGDKLGKALGIISGWGFFLCLMGLWISPQPIFIIPAFNMKLIILPLLNIPIYLMHIILATPFIIISIWFGISGVLATGLEVADYHKPNKVIRKGIYAKIRHPQYFAAIIAHIGFSILFAGLFSLLSTPIIVIYNYLISRKEEIELIKEFGKEYEEYKEKVPMFIPRLRK
;
A
#
# COMPACT_ATOMS: atom_id res chain seq x y z
N MET A 1 -20.20 21.64 6.18
CA MET A 1 -20.23 21.19 7.59
C MET A 1 -20.11 19.67 7.54
N ILE A 2 -19.05 19.10 8.10
CA ILE A 2 -18.80 17.64 8.08
C ILE A 2 -19.87 16.98 8.96
N ASP A 3 -20.59 15.97 8.46
CA ASP A 3 -21.62 15.27 9.25
C ASP A 3 -20.94 14.40 10.31
N ILE A 4 -21.60 14.18 11.46
CA ILE A 4 -21.13 13.27 12.53
C ILE A 4 -20.84 11.87 11.96
N LYS A 5 -21.54 11.46 10.90
CA LYS A 5 -21.30 10.17 10.23
C LYS A 5 -19.95 10.09 9.49
N ASP A 6 -19.45 11.21 8.98
CA ASP A 6 -18.18 11.29 8.26
C ASP A 6 -16.96 11.17 9.20
N THR A 7 -17.16 11.29 10.51
CA THR A 7 -16.07 11.24 11.51
C THR A 7 -15.28 9.93 11.45
N SER A 8 -15.94 8.82 11.12
CA SER A 8 -15.29 7.51 11.00
C SER A 8 -14.21 7.47 9.92
N PHE A 9 -14.41 8.16 8.78
CA PHE A 9 -13.40 8.27 7.73
C PHE A 9 -12.13 8.95 8.26
N PHE A 10 -12.31 10.09 8.96
CA PHE A 10 -11.19 10.83 9.52
C PHE A 10 -10.47 10.06 10.63
N ILE A 11 -11.21 9.27 11.43
CA ILE A 11 -10.60 8.36 12.41
C ILE A 11 -9.71 7.34 11.70
N CYS A 12 -10.20 6.67 10.65
CA CYS A 12 -9.39 5.72 9.88
C CYS A 12 -8.14 6.39 9.27
N LEU A 13 -8.28 7.63 8.77
CA LEU A 13 -7.16 8.39 8.21
C LEU A 13 -6.13 8.76 9.28
N ILE A 14 -6.58 9.21 10.46
CA ILE A 14 -5.70 9.54 11.58
C ILE A 14 -4.99 8.29 12.10
N VAL A 15 -5.72 7.18 12.28
CA VAL A 15 -5.12 5.90 12.70
C VAL A 15 -4.06 5.46 11.71
N LEU A 16 -4.33 5.54 10.40
CA LEU A 16 -3.35 5.23 9.36
C LEU A 16 -2.06 6.05 9.54
N LEU A 17 -2.18 7.36 9.78
CA LEU A 17 -1.04 8.26 9.99
C LEU A 17 -0.29 7.95 11.28
N ILE A 18 -1.00 7.63 12.37
CA ILE A 18 -0.42 7.23 13.66
C ILE A 18 0.29 5.86 13.55
N CYS A 19 -0.12 5.00 12.63
CA CYS A 19 0.56 3.73 12.36
C CYS A 19 1.86 3.89 11.55
N LEU A 20 2.13 5.06 10.94
CA LEU A 20 3.33 5.26 10.13
C LEU A 20 4.64 5.00 10.90
N PRO A 21 4.85 5.51 12.14
CA PRO A 21 6.04 5.20 12.93
C PRO A 21 6.19 3.71 13.26
N LEU A 22 5.08 2.99 13.49
CA LEU A 22 5.11 1.54 13.72
C LEU A 22 5.59 0.80 12.46
N HIS A 23 5.09 1.22 11.30
CA HIS A 23 5.50 0.65 10.02
C HIS A 23 6.97 1.01 9.69
N PHE A 24 7.46 2.21 10.04
CA PHE A 24 8.89 2.54 9.97
C PHE A 24 9.74 1.63 10.85
N LEU A 25 9.25 1.30 12.05
CA LEU A 25 9.96 0.40 12.95
C LEU A 25 10.01 -1.02 12.38
N SER A 26 8.93 -1.47 11.71
CA SER A 26 8.86 -2.80 11.11
C SER A 26 9.93 -3.07 10.06
N VAL A 27 10.31 -2.04 9.28
CA VAL A 27 11.37 -2.15 8.25
C VAL A 27 12.77 -1.84 8.81
N SER A 28 12.88 -1.37 10.06
CA SER A 28 14.15 -0.97 10.69
C SER A 28 14.89 -2.14 11.34
N HIS A 29 15.18 -3.20 10.57
CA HIS A 29 15.77 -4.44 11.09
C HIS A 29 17.10 -4.20 11.82
N SER A 30 17.96 -3.34 11.28
CA SER A 30 19.26 -3.03 11.90
C SER A 30 19.08 -2.42 13.29
N LYS A 31 18.09 -1.52 13.45
CA LYS A 31 17.78 -0.87 14.72
C LYS A 31 17.23 -1.86 15.74
N LEU A 32 16.35 -2.77 15.32
CA LEU A 32 15.78 -3.79 16.20
C LEU A 32 16.84 -4.77 16.70
N THR A 33 17.76 -5.19 15.83
CA THR A 33 18.90 -6.03 16.21
C THR A 33 19.81 -5.34 17.21
N ILE A 34 20.13 -4.05 17.02
CA ILE A 34 20.96 -3.28 17.96
C ILE A 34 20.30 -3.15 19.33
N LEU A 35 18.99 -2.89 19.39
CA LEU A 35 18.28 -2.64 20.64
C LEU A 35 17.97 -3.89 21.45
N PHE A 36 17.65 -5.01 20.76
CA PHE A 36 17.11 -6.20 21.41
C PHE A 36 17.95 -7.47 21.21
N GLY A 37 19.03 -7.38 20.43
CA GLY A 37 19.80 -8.54 19.98
C GLY A 37 19.16 -9.25 18.80
N GLU A 38 19.92 -10.12 18.13
CA GLU A 38 19.53 -10.74 16.86
C GLU A 38 18.24 -11.57 16.95
N GLN A 39 18.14 -12.51 17.89
CA GLN A 39 16.96 -13.37 18.03
C GLN A 39 15.68 -12.60 18.40
N LYS A 40 15.75 -11.69 19.38
CA LYS A 40 14.56 -10.92 19.80
C LYS A 40 14.20 -9.84 18.79
N GLY A 41 15.20 -9.20 18.18
CA GLY A 41 15.03 -8.21 17.13
C GLY A 41 14.33 -8.78 15.91
N ASP A 42 14.73 -9.98 15.45
CA ASP A 42 14.09 -10.67 14.31
C ASP A 42 12.63 -11.03 14.62
N LYS A 43 12.35 -11.61 15.79
CA LYS A 43 10.98 -11.90 16.24
C LYS A 43 10.09 -10.66 16.31
N LEU A 44 10.62 -9.57 16.88
CA LEU A 44 9.88 -8.32 17.01
C LEU A 44 9.65 -7.67 15.64
N GLY A 45 10.65 -7.69 14.76
CA GLY A 45 10.52 -7.21 13.39
C GLY A 45 9.43 -7.96 12.62
N LYS A 46 9.40 -9.30 12.72
CA LYS A 46 8.36 -10.14 12.10
C LYS A 46 6.96 -9.77 12.60
N ALA A 47 6.80 -9.64 13.92
CA ALA A 47 5.52 -9.24 14.50
C ALA A 47 5.09 -7.84 14.03
N LEU A 48 6.01 -6.87 14.04
CA LEU A 48 5.74 -5.51 13.58
C LEU A 48 5.41 -5.46 12.08
N GLY A 49 6.09 -6.24 11.24
CA GLY A 49 5.81 -6.33 9.80
C GLY A 49 4.39 -6.79 9.54
N ILE A 50 3.99 -7.90 10.16
CA ILE A 50 2.62 -8.44 10.06
C ILE A 50 1.60 -7.43 10.59
N ILE A 51 1.80 -6.89 11.80
CA ILE A 51 0.85 -5.96 12.42
C ILE A 51 0.70 -4.68 11.58
N SER A 52 1.80 -4.10 11.11
CA SER A 52 1.76 -2.85 10.34
C SER A 52 1.22 -3.07 8.93
N GLY A 53 1.56 -4.17 8.27
CA GLY A 53 1.02 -4.54 6.95
C GLY A 53 -0.49 -4.76 6.99
N TRP A 54 -0.97 -5.66 7.86
CA TRP A 54 -2.41 -5.92 7.99
C TRP A 54 -3.17 -4.70 8.54
N GLY A 55 -2.58 -3.98 9.50
CA GLY A 55 -3.15 -2.74 10.02
C GLY A 55 -3.32 -1.67 8.94
N PHE A 56 -2.34 -1.53 8.05
CA PHE A 56 -2.41 -0.64 6.90
C PHE A 56 -3.58 -1.00 5.97
N PHE A 57 -3.72 -2.28 5.60
CA PHE A 57 -4.83 -2.74 4.75
C PHE A 57 -6.19 -2.54 5.42
N LEU A 58 -6.33 -2.82 6.72
CA LEU A 58 -7.57 -2.59 7.46
C LEU A 58 -7.94 -1.10 7.50
N CYS A 59 -6.96 -0.21 7.66
CA CYS A 59 -7.20 1.22 7.58
C CYS A 59 -7.67 1.64 6.19
N LEU A 60 -7.05 1.13 5.12
CA LEU A 60 -7.49 1.40 3.74
C LEU A 60 -8.92 0.94 3.49
N MET A 61 -9.28 -0.27 3.96
CA MET A 61 -10.65 -0.76 3.88
C MET A 61 -11.62 0.19 4.60
N GLY A 62 -11.26 0.65 5.79
CA GLY A 62 -12.00 1.69 6.51
C GLY A 62 -12.20 2.96 5.68
N LEU A 63 -11.14 3.48 5.06
CA LEU A 63 -11.24 4.65 4.17
C LEU A 63 -12.16 4.44 2.96
N TRP A 64 -12.36 3.21 2.50
CA TRP A 64 -13.24 2.90 1.37
C TRP A 64 -14.70 2.75 1.76
N ILE A 65 -14.97 2.14 2.93
CA ILE A 65 -16.33 1.78 3.37
C ILE A 65 -16.96 2.78 4.33
N SER A 66 -16.14 3.62 5.00
CA SER A 66 -16.64 4.63 5.92
C SER A 66 -17.59 5.59 5.22
N PRO A 67 -18.70 6.00 5.89
CA PRO A 67 -19.56 7.06 5.40
C PRO A 67 -18.76 8.29 5.00
N GLN A 68 -18.99 8.73 3.77
CA GLN A 68 -18.34 9.89 3.16
C GLN A 68 -19.15 10.32 1.93
N PRO A 69 -18.97 11.56 1.43
CA PRO A 69 -19.61 12.01 0.22
C PRO A 69 -19.25 11.10 -0.96
N ILE A 70 -20.25 10.75 -1.76
CA ILE A 70 -20.04 10.01 -3.01
C ILE A 70 -19.95 10.95 -4.21
N PHE A 71 -19.10 10.64 -5.18
CA PHE A 71 -19.07 11.34 -6.46
C PHE A 71 -19.69 10.49 -7.56
N ILE A 72 -20.65 11.07 -8.29
CA ILE A 72 -21.35 10.38 -9.39
C ILE A 72 -20.91 11.00 -10.70
N ILE A 73 -20.66 10.16 -11.70
CA ILE A 73 -20.35 10.60 -13.07
C ILE A 73 -21.70 10.80 -13.78
N PRO A 74 -22.13 12.04 -14.07
CA PRO A 74 -23.53 12.35 -14.43
C PRO A 74 -24.00 11.66 -15.71
N ALA A 75 -23.09 11.42 -16.67
CA ALA A 75 -23.43 10.87 -17.98
C ALA A 75 -24.02 9.45 -17.94
N PHE A 76 -23.86 8.72 -16.82
CA PHE A 76 -24.16 7.28 -16.77
C PHE A 76 -24.45 6.79 -15.34
N ASN A 77 -25.44 7.38 -14.68
CA ASN A 77 -25.82 7.07 -13.29
C ASN A 77 -26.66 5.77 -13.16
N MET A 78 -26.30 4.70 -13.86
CA MET A 78 -27.00 3.42 -13.73
C MET A 78 -26.53 2.70 -12.45
N LYS A 79 -27.35 2.76 -11.41
CA LYS A 79 -27.17 1.97 -10.18
C LYS A 79 -27.38 0.49 -10.50
N LEU A 80 -26.36 -0.33 -10.26
CA LEU A 80 -26.39 -1.75 -10.62
C LEU A 80 -26.81 -2.61 -9.43
N ILE A 81 -26.11 -2.47 -8.29
CA ILE A 81 -26.27 -3.32 -7.10
C ILE A 81 -26.15 -2.45 -5.83
N ILE A 82 -26.84 -2.85 -4.77
CA ILE A 82 -26.55 -2.40 -3.40
C ILE A 82 -25.84 -3.55 -2.71
N LEU A 83 -24.65 -3.32 -2.17
CA LEU A 83 -24.00 -4.30 -1.29
C LEU A 83 -24.87 -4.49 -0.04
N PRO A 84 -25.56 -5.63 0.14
CA PRO A 84 -26.63 -5.76 1.12
C PRO A 84 -26.14 -5.61 2.56
N LEU A 85 -24.89 -5.98 2.83
CA LEU A 85 -24.29 -5.88 4.17
C LEU A 85 -23.90 -4.44 4.56
N LEU A 86 -23.56 -3.60 3.58
CA LEU A 86 -23.00 -2.26 3.82
C LEU A 86 -23.92 -1.12 3.35
N ASN A 87 -25.00 -1.46 2.65
CA ASN A 87 -25.92 -0.51 2.00
C ASN A 87 -25.20 0.51 1.07
N ILE A 88 -24.06 0.13 0.50
CA ILE A 88 -23.27 0.97 -0.41
C ILE A 88 -23.77 0.73 -1.85
N PRO A 89 -24.26 1.77 -2.56
CA PRO A 89 -24.64 1.65 -3.96
C PRO A 89 -23.39 1.55 -4.84
N ILE A 90 -23.35 0.57 -5.74
CA ILE A 90 -22.33 0.45 -6.78
C ILE A 90 -22.94 0.80 -8.13
N TYR A 91 -22.26 1.68 -8.86
CA TYR A 91 -22.66 2.16 -10.18
C TYR A 91 -21.85 1.45 -11.27
N LEU A 92 -22.49 1.14 -12.40
CA LEU A 92 -21.85 0.40 -13.49
C LEU A 92 -20.58 1.10 -14.02
N MET A 93 -20.60 2.44 -14.15
CA MET A 93 -19.43 3.17 -14.64
C MET A 93 -18.26 3.12 -13.67
N HIS A 94 -18.51 3.20 -12.37
CA HIS A 94 -17.45 3.09 -11.37
C HIS A 94 -16.82 1.71 -11.39
N ILE A 95 -17.58 0.63 -11.67
CA ILE A 95 -17.00 -0.69 -11.93
C ILE A 95 -16.08 -0.65 -13.15
N ILE A 96 -16.58 -0.16 -14.29
CA ILE A 96 -15.82 -0.11 -15.56
C ILE A 96 -14.51 0.67 -15.38
N LEU A 97 -14.57 1.82 -14.71
CA LEU A 97 -13.41 2.67 -14.45
C LEU A 97 -12.45 2.10 -13.41
N ALA A 98 -12.95 1.45 -12.36
CA ALA A 98 -12.12 0.85 -11.32
C ALA A 98 -11.39 -0.42 -11.79
N THR A 99 -12.03 -1.20 -12.67
CA THR A 99 -11.53 -2.50 -13.16
C THR A 99 -10.07 -2.47 -13.63
N PRO A 100 -9.62 -1.57 -14.51
CA PRO A 100 -8.21 -1.55 -14.94
C PRO A 100 -7.24 -1.31 -13.77
N PHE A 101 -7.59 -0.44 -12.81
CA PHE A 101 -6.75 -0.21 -11.64
C PHE A 101 -6.66 -1.47 -10.77
N ILE A 102 -7.79 -2.13 -10.53
CA ILE A 102 -7.83 -3.36 -9.71
C ILE A 102 -7.01 -4.47 -10.38
N ILE A 103 -7.13 -4.66 -11.70
CA ILE A 103 -6.34 -5.66 -12.45
C ILE A 103 -4.84 -5.35 -12.35
N ILE A 104 -4.45 -4.10 -12.58
CA ILE A 104 -3.04 -3.67 -12.47
C ILE A 104 -2.52 -3.90 -11.06
N SER A 105 -3.28 -3.49 -10.04
CA SER A 105 -2.91 -3.68 -8.64
C SER A 105 -2.69 -5.15 -8.29
N ILE A 106 -3.64 -6.02 -8.62
CA ILE A 106 -3.54 -7.47 -8.38
C ILE A 106 -2.30 -8.04 -9.08
N TRP A 107 -2.07 -7.67 -10.34
CA TRP A 107 -0.92 -8.17 -11.09
C TRP A 107 0.41 -7.77 -10.45
N PHE A 108 0.58 -6.51 -10.05
CA PHE A 108 1.80 -6.05 -9.38
C PHE A 108 1.97 -6.66 -7.98
N GLY A 109 0.88 -6.77 -7.21
CA GLY A 109 0.89 -7.36 -5.87
C GLY A 109 1.28 -8.83 -5.90
N ILE A 110 0.60 -9.63 -6.71
CA ILE A 110 0.89 -11.07 -6.87
C ILE A 110 2.30 -11.26 -7.44
N SER A 111 2.69 -10.52 -8.48
CA SER A 111 4.04 -10.63 -9.05
C SER A 111 5.13 -10.27 -8.05
N GLY A 112 4.87 -9.31 -7.16
CA GLY A 112 5.75 -8.95 -6.05
C GLY A 112 5.94 -10.12 -5.08
N VAL A 113 4.83 -10.65 -4.56
CA VAL A 113 4.84 -11.79 -3.62
C VAL A 113 5.49 -13.03 -4.24
N LEU A 114 5.21 -13.34 -5.51
CA LEU A 114 5.83 -14.48 -6.20
C LEU A 114 7.34 -14.31 -6.37
N ALA A 115 7.84 -13.07 -6.50
CA ALA A 115 9.26 -12.80 -6.65
C ALA A 115 10.01 -12.82 -5.31
N THR A 116 9.36 -12.47 -4.20
CA THR A 116 9.99 -12.43 -2.87
C THR A 116 9.74 -13.65 -1.99
N GLY A 117 8.64 -14.35 -2.23
CA GLY A 117 8.04 -15.26 -1.26
C GLY A 117 7.19 -14.50 -0.23
N LEU A 118 6.25 -15.21 0.40
CA LEU A 118 5.29 -14.65 1.36
C LEU A 118 5.98 -14.12 2.62
N GLU A 119 6.97 -14.83 3.15
CA GLU A 119 7.69 -14.40 4.36
C GLU A 119 8.36 -13.04 4.16
N VAL A 120 9.01 -12.81 3.02
CA VAL A 120 9.65 -11.52 2.72
C VAL A 120 8.61 -10.44 2.44
N ALA A 121 7.46 -10.79 1.85
CA ALA A 121 6.37 -9.84 1.62
C ALA A 121 5.74 -9.33 2.92
N ASP A 122 5.61 -10.19 3.95
CA ASP A 122 5.08 -9.80 5.25
C ASP A 122 6.14 -9.14 6.14
N TYR A 123 7.37 -9.68 6.14
CA TYR A 123 8.44 -9.26 7.03
C TYR A 123 9.32 -8.13 6.46
N HIS A 124 9.30 -7.87 5.16
CA HIS A 124 10.12 -6.84 4.51
C HIS A 124 11.63 -7.00 4.81
N LYS A 125 12.10 -8.24 4.95
CA LYS A 125 13.52 -8.58 5.16
C LYS A 125 13.97 -9.67 4.19
N PRO A 126 14.44 -9.30 2.99
CA PRO A 126 15.00 -10.28 2.07
C PRO A 126 16.40 -10.71 2.56
N ASN A 127 16.82 -11.95 2.27
CA ASN A 127 18.19 -12.42 2.56
C ASN A 127 19.22 -12.00 1.50
N LYS A 128 18.78 -11.39 0.40
CA LYS A 128 19.61 -10.94 -0.73
C LYS A 128 18.86 -9.91 -1.57
N VAL A 129 19.56 -9.12 -2.37
CA VAL A 129 18.93 -8.18 -3.30
C VAL A 129 18.16 -8.94 -4.39
N ILE A 130 16.83 -8.78 -4.39
CA ILE A 130 15.95 -9.37 -5.39
C ILE A 130 15.86 -8.43 -6.59
N ARG A 131 16.32 -8.90 -7.75
CA ARG A 131 16.44 -8.10 -8.99
C ARG A 131 15.85 -8.77 -10.22
N LYS A 132 15.08 -9.85 -10.05
CA LYS A 132 14.46 -10.64 -11.12
C LYS A 132 12.95 -10.44 -11.15
N GLY A 133 12.31 -10.81 -12.26
CA GLY A 133 10.86 -10.70 -12.42
C GLY A 133 10.40 -9.24 -12.33
N ILE A 134 9.39 -8.98 -11.51
CA ILE A 134 8.85 -7.62 -11.36
C ILE A 134 9.85 -6.63 -10.75
N TYR A 135 10.76 -7.12 -9.90
CA TYR A 135 11.83 -6.32 -9.29
C TYR A 135 12.90 -5.90 -10.30
N ALA A 136 12.94 -6.46 -11.50
CA ALA A 136 13.78 -5.92 -12.58
C ALA A 136 13.20 -4.62 -13.18
N LYS A 137 11.91 -4.34 -12.93
CA LYS A 137 11.18 -3.20 -13.52
C LYS A 137 10.96 -2.08 -12.53
N ILE A 138 10.56 -2.40 -11.30
CA ILE A 138 10.31 -1.44 -10.21
C ILE A 138 10.77 -2.04 -8.87
N ARG A 139 11.27 -1.21 -7.96
CA ARG A 139 11.84 -1.69 -6.69
C ARG A 139 10.78 -2.07 -5.66
N HIS A 140 9.60 -1.46 -5.72
CA HIS A 140 8.55 -1.59 -4.71
C HIS A 140 7.18 -1.92 -5.32
N PRO A 141 7.02 -3.13 -5.90
CA PRO A 141 5.79 -3.51 -6.58
C PRO A 141 4.58 -3.65 -5.67
N GLN A 142 4.75 -4.10 -4.42
CA GLN A 142 3.63 -4.21 -3.46
C GLN A 142 3.12 -2.82 -3.04
N TYR A 143 4.01 -1.88 -2.73
CA TYR A 143 3.60 -0.51 -2.41
C TYR A 143 2.98 0.20 -3.61
N PHE A 144 3.49 -0.02 -4.82
CA PHE A 144 2.85 0.45 -6.03
C PHE A 144 1.44 -0.16 -6.19
N ALA A 145 1.30 -1.47 -6.00
CA ALA A 145 0.01 -2.15 -6.04
C ALA A 145 -0.97 -1.58 -5.00
N ALA A 146 -0.51 -1.24 -3.79
CA ALA A 146 -1.35 -0.63 -2.76
C ALA A 146 -1.87 0.76 -3.15
N ILE A 147 -1.03 1.60 -3.78
CA ILE A 147 -1.44 2.92 -4.30
C ILE A 147 -2.51 2.73 -5.39
N ILE A 148 -2.27 1.84 -6.34
CA ILE A 148 -3.21 1.58 -7.44
C ILE A 148 -4.52 0.95 -6.92
N ALA A 149 -4.44 0.05 -5.94
CA ALA A 149 -5.61 -0.52 -5.27
C ALA A 149 -6.46 0.59 -4.64
N HIS A 150 -5.83 1.50 -3.90
CA HIS A 150 -6.53 2.60 -3.25
C HIS A 150 -7.31 3.44 -4.26
N ILE A 151 -6.69 3.84 -5.38
CA ILE A 151 -7.39 4.57 -6.45
C ILE A 151 -8.56 3.75 -7.00
N GLY A 152 -8.33 2.47 -7.32
CA GLY A 152 -9.35 1.58 -7.87
C GLY A 152 -10.56 1.42 -6.95
N PHE A 153 -10.33 1.17 -5.66
CA PHE A 153 -11.41 1.00 -4.68
C PHE A 153 -12.11 2.32 -4.33
N SER A 154 -11.40 3.45 -4.26
CA SER A 154 -12.03 4.76 -4.09
C SER A 154 -12.95 5.10 -5.26
N ILE A 155 -12.57 4.71 -6.50
CA ILE A 155 -13.45 4.81 -7.67
C ILE A 155 -14.61 3.81 -7.54
N LEU A 156 -14.34 2.54 -7.26
CA LEU A 156 -15.38 1.50 -7.19
C LEU A 156 -16.53 1.86 -6.23
N PHE A 157 -16.19 2.39 -5.05
CA PHE A 157 -17.16 2.81 -4.04
C PHE A 157 -17.59 4.28 -4.16
N ALA A 158 -17.16 4.97 -5.21
CA ALA A 158 -17.44 6.38 -5.44
C ALA A 158 -17.06 7.31 -4.27
N GLY A 159 -16.14 6.90 -3.39
CA GLY A 159 -15.79 7.64 -2.17
C GLY A 159 -14.94 8.87 -2.47
N LEU A 160 -15.52 10.06 -2.31
CA LEU A 160 -14.84 11.32 -2.65
C LEU A 160 -13.66 11.59 -1.73
N PHE A 161 -13.84 11.48 -0.41
CA PHE A 161 -12.75 11.72 0.54
C PHE A 161 -11.64 10.68 0.39
N SER A 162 -12.01 9.42 0.18
CA SER A 162 -11.09 8.33 -0.13
C SER A 162 -10.23 8.67 -1.35
N LEU A 163 -10.84 9.05 -2.47
CA LEU A 163 -10.11 9.41 -3.67
C LEU A 163 -9.18 10.62 -3.44
N LEU A 164 -9.67 11.65 -2.73
CA LEU A 164 -8.89 12.84 -2.39
C LEU A 164 -7.74 12.55 -1.42
N SER A 165 -7.80 11.46 -0.65
CA SER A 165 -6.71 11.01 0.23
C SER A 165 -5.56 10.33 -0.52
N THR A 166 -5.69 10.08 -1.83
CA THR A 166 -4.65 9.43 -2.64
C THR A 166 -3.26 10.04 -2.47
N PRO A 167 -3.06 11.39 -2.48
CA PRO A 167 -1.74 11.97 -2.26
C PRO A 167 -1.13 11.59 -0.90
N ILE A 168 -1.94 11.46 0.14
CA ILE A 168 -1.49 11.01 1.47
C ILE A 168 -1.02 9.56 1.40
N ILE A 169 -1.77 8.68 0.71
CA ILE A 169 -1.40 7.26 0.54
C ILE A 169 -0.11 7.12 -0.29
N VAL A 170 0.07 7.95 -1.32
CA VAL A 170 1.31 8.00 -2.11
C VAL A 170 2.48 8.42 -1.23
N ILE A 171 2.34 9.50 -0.44
CA ILE A 171 3.39 9.97 0.47
C ILE A 171 3.72 8.92 1.52
N TYR A 172 2.71 8.29 2.13
CA TYR A 172 2.89 7.22 3.11
C TYR A 172 3.75 6.08 2.54
N ASN A 173 3.38 5.54 1.39
CA ASN A 173 4.09 4.44 0.75
C ASN A 173 5.49 4.85 0.28
N TYR A 174 5.65 6.08 -0.23
CA TYR A 174 6.95 6.63 -0.60
C TYR A 174 7.89 6.72 0.61
N LEU A 175 7.40 7.23 1.75
CA LEU A 175 8.20 7.36 2.96
C LEU A 175 8.65 6.00 3.51
N ILE A 176 7.74 5.02 3.52
CA ILE A 176 8.07 3.63 3.89
C ILE A 176 9.13 3.05 2.96
N SER A 177 8.89 3.15 1.64
CA SER A 177 9.83 2.68 0.61
C SER A 177 11.22 3.29 0.78
N ARG A 178 11.31 4.59 1.07
CA ARG A 178 12.58 5.28 1.33
C ARG A 178 13.26 4.77 2.58
N LYS A 179 12.49 4.51 3.64
CA LYS A 179 13.03 3.98 4.89
C LYS A 179 13.55 2.55 4.70
N GLU A 180 12.81 1.70 4.00
CA GLU A 180 13.25 0.35 3.66
C GLU A 180 14.52 0.37 2.80
N GLU A 181 14.59 1.23 1.76
CA GLU A 181 15.80 1.39 0.95
C GLU A 181 17.04 1.76 1.78
N ILE A 182 16.89 2.60 2.82
CA ILE A 182 18.00 2.96 3.71
C ILE A 182 18.49 1.74 4.49
N GLU A 183 17.58 0.89 4.96
CA GLU A 183 17.93 -0.32 5.72
C GLU A 183 18.56 -1.38 4.80
N LEU A 184 18.03 -1.53 3.58
CA LEU A 184 18.61 -2.42 2.56
C LEU A 184 20.02 -1.98 2.13
N ILE A 185 20.31 -0.68 2.06
CA ILE A 185 21.68 -0.18 1.83
C ILE A 185 22.59 -0.52 3.01
N LYS A 186 22.12 -0.45 4.26
CA LYS A 186 22.94 -0.86 5.41
C LYS A 186 23.26 -2.35 5.39
N GLU A 187 22.33 -3.17 4.92
CA GLU A 187 22.47 -4.63 4.90
C GLU A 187 23.27 -5.15 3.70
N PHE A 188 23.01 -4.62 2.51
CA PHE A 188 23.59 -5.11 1.24
C PHE A 188 24.62 -4.16 0.62
N GLY A 189 24.78 -2.96 1.18
CA GLY A 189 25.77 -1.98 0.73
C GLY A 189 25.66 -1.65 -0.76
N LYS A 190 26.81 -1.71 -1.43
CA LYS A 190 26.98 -1.36 -2.84
C LYS A 190 26.08 -2.17 -3.78
N GLU A 191 25.75 -3.42 -3.45
CA GLU A 191 24.87 -4.25 -4.29
C GLU A 191 23.49 -3.60 -4.45
N TYR A 192 22.93 -3.06 -3.36
CA TYR A 192 21.64 -2.40 -3.42
C TYR A 192 21.71 -1.01 -4.05
N GLU A 193 22.81 -0.27 -3.84
CA GLU A 193 23.04 1.03 -4.49
C GLU A 193 23.05 0.89 -6.02
N GLU A 194 23.81 -0.06 -6.55
CA GLU A 194 23.87 -0.31 -8.01
C GLU A 194 22.51 -0.74 -8.58
N TYR A 195 21.74 -1.52 -7.81
CA TYR A 195 20.37 -1.89 -8.17
C TYR A 195 19.44 -0.66 -8.20
N LYS A 196 19.55 0.20 -7.19
CA LYS A 196 18.76 1.42 -7.04
C LYS A 196 19.00 2.45 -8.15
N GLU A 197 20.19 2.52 -8.71
CA GLU A 197 20.48 3.40 -9.85
C GLU A 197 19.78 2.95 -11.14
N LYS A 198 19.68 1.62 -11.32
CA LYS A 198 19.19 1.00 -12.57
C LYS A 198 17.68 0.89 -12.63
N VAL A 199 17.04 0.51 -11.51
CA VAL A 199 15.61 0.19 -11.46
C VAL A 199 14.86 1.28 -10.70
N PRO A 200 13.82 1.93 -11.25
CA PRO A 200 13.08 3.00 -10.57
C PRO A 200 12.24 2.49 -9.39
N MET A 201 11.81 3.40 -8.52
CA MET A 201 11.04 3.05 -7.31
C MET A 201 9.66 2.43 -7.62
N PHE A 202 8.83 3.16 -8.37
CA PHE A 202 7.41 2.80 -8.61
C PHE A 202 7.00 2.80 -10.07
N ILE A 203 7.41 3.79 -10.86
CA ILE A 203 6.99 3.94 -12.25
C ILE A 203 8.09 3.33 -13.15
N PRO A 204 7.79 2.28 -13.94
CA PRO A 204 8.74 1.70 -14.86
C PRO A 204 9.27 2.77 -15.82
N ARG A 205 10.57 2.79 -16.07
CA ARG A 205 11.13 3.62 -17.14
C ARG A 205 10.63 3.03 -18.46
N LEU A 206 9.82 3.79 -19.21
CA LEU A 206 9.59 3.50 -20.63
C LEU A 206 10.97 3.62 -21.30
N ARG A 207 11.54 2.47 -21.68
CA ARG A 207 12.85 2.42 -22.31
C ARG A 207 12.77 3.25 -23.61
N LYS A 208 13.75 4.14 -23.83
CA LYS A 208 14.02 4.68 -25.17
C LYS A 208 14.50 3.55 -26.08
#